data_AF-A0A9P5M8Z2-F1
#
_entry.id   AF-A0A9P5M8Z2-F1
#
_cell.length_a   1.000
_cell.length_b   1.000
_cell.length_c   1.000
_cell.angle_alpha   90.00
_cell.angle_beta   90.00
_cell.angle_gamma   90.00
#
_symmetry.space_group_name_H-M   'P 1'
#
loop_
_entity.id
_entity.type
_entity.pdbx_description
1 polymer ?
#
loop_
_entity_poly.entity_id
_entity_poly.type
_entity_poly.pdbx_seq_one_letter_code
_entity_poly.pdbx_strand_id
1 'polypeptide(L)'
;MAWSPISTLLASASSDCTIRLWDVQSQTAVGQPLRGHGGIVTSVAFSPDGTLLASGSSDQLICLWSVQSQERKGYPFEGHTDTVQSVTFSPTGMLLASASSDHTIRLWDLKSRRAVGEPLRGHGDIVTSVAFSPDGKLLASGSWDKTICLWDVHTQSQRAKAEPLRGHSGTVSCVAFSPDGTLLASGSWDKTICMWDVWSQTAVGAPLTSHGGAVSSVAFSPDGKLLASGSVDNNIYLWDVQLQRTRQEITPTTHCISFQLGPFQNLSLQDGWVKTPSGEILFWIPLNMRTHLYDERLVGVFGQDMSSRLTFSMQGMAFGMNWANCHTSCPL
;
A
#
# COMPACT_ATOMS: atom_id res chain seq x y z
N MET A 1 -2.75 1.05 -6.20
CA MET A 1 -2.09 -0.22 -6.58
C MET A 1 -2.59 -1.31 -5.65
N ALA A 2 -2.52 -2.58 -6.04
CA ALA A 2 -2.87 -3.71 -5.19
C ALA A 2 -1.97 -4.90 -5.48
N TRP A 3 -1.57 -5.63 -4.43
CA TRP A 3 -0.81 -6.86 -4.55
C TRP A 3 -1.75 -8.06 -4.65
N SER A 4 -1.37 -9.03 -5.47
CA SER A 4 -2.01 -10.35 -5.45
C SER A 4 -1.68 -11.06 -4.14
N PRO A 5 -2.66 -11.68 -3.47
CA PRO A 5 -2.42 -12.40 -2.22
C PRO A 5 -1.71 -13.75 -2.42
N ILE A 6 -1.70 -14.29 -3.63
CA ILE A 6 -1.23 -15.66 -3.92
C ILE A 6 -0.13 -15.72 -4.99
N SER A 7 0.24 -14.58 -5.58
CA SER A 7 1.21 -14.54 -6.67
C SER A 7 2.08 -13.29 -6.61
N THR A 8 3.09 -13.24 -7.49
CA THR A 8 4.02 -12.13 -7.68
C THR A 8 3.40 -10.95 -8.44
N LEU A 9 2.08 -10.96 -8.68
CA LEU A 9 1.41 -9.92 -9.45
C LEU A 9 1.14 -8.67 -8.62
N LEU A 10 1.40 -7.53 -9.23
CA LEU A 10 1.00 -6.20 -8.78
C LEU A 10 0.04 -5.60 -9.81
N ALA A 11 -1.04 -4.98 -9.35
CA ALA A 11 -1.96 -4.21 -10.19
C ALA A 11 -1.78 -2.71 -9.94
N SER A 12 -1.73 -1.92 -11.01
CA SER A 12 -1.75 -0.46 -10.95
C SER A 12 -2.96 0.11 -11.68
N ALA A 13 -3.72 0.95 -10.99
CA ALA A 13 -4.75 1.81 -11.55
C ALA A 13 -4.14 3.14 -12.03
N SER A 14 -4.73 3.76 -13.05
CA SER A 14 -4.14 4.92 -13.71
C SER A 14 -5.19 5.93 -14.20
N SER A 15 -4.76 7.20 -14.31
CA SER A 15 -5.54 8.30 -14.89
C SER A 15 -5.75 8.17 -16.39
N ASP A 16 -5.02 7.28 -17.07
CA ASP A 16 -5.24 6.94 -18.48
C ASP A 16 -6.44 6.00 -18.71
N CYS A 17 -7.28 5.81 -17.69
CA CYS A 17 -8.47 4.94 -17.69
C CYS A 17 -8.16 3.44 -17.82
N THR A 18 -6.89 3.04 -17.61
CA THR A 18 -6.48 1.63 -17.71
C THR A 18 -5.97 1.07 -16.39
N ILE A 19 -5.93 -0.26 -16.35
CA ILE A 19 -5.26 -1.01 -15.29
C ILE A 19 -4.13 -1.82 -15.93
N ARG A 20 -2.99 -1.90 -15.24
CA ARG A 20 -1.86 -2.71 -15.68
C ARG A 20 -1.52 -3.75 -14.64
N LEU A 21 -1.20 -4.96 -15.10
CA LEU A 21 -0.67 -6.03 -14.28
C LEU A 21 0.84 -6.10 -14.50
N TRP A 22 1.57 -6.32 -13.43
CA TRP A 22 3.03 -6.41 -13.41
C TRP A 22 3.42 -7.68 -12.71
N ASP A 23 4.31 -8.45 -13.29
CA ASP A 23 4.96 -9.55 -12.59
C ASP A 23 6.23 -8.99 -11.94
N VAL A 24 6.24 -8.98 -10.62
CA VAL A 24 7.30 -8.34 -9.85
C VAL A 24 8.61 -9.13 -9.91
N GLN A 25 8.53 -10.45 -10.11
CA GLN A 25 9.73 -11.28 -10.23
C GLN A 25 10.50 -10.99 -11.53
N SER A 26 9.80 -10.92 -12.66
CA SER A 26 10.38 -10.56 -13.95
C SER A 26 10.51 -9.06 -14.17
N GLN A 27 9.85 -8.24 -13.35
CA GLN A 27 9.78 -6.77 -13.46
C GLN A 27 9.20 -6.30 -14.80
N THR A 28 8.22 -7.05 -15.33
CA THR A 28 7.60 -6.74 -16.62
C THR A 28 6.08 -6.62 -16.52
N ALA A 29 5.49 -5.87 -17.45
CA ALA A 29 4.04 -5.82 -17.59
C ALA A 29 3.52 -7.15 -18.15
N VAL A 30 2.44 -7.66 -17.57
CA VAL A 30 1.82 -8.93 -17.97
C VAL A 30 0.65 -8.63 -18.90
N GLY A 31 0.83 -8.93 -20.18
CA GLY A 31 -0.19 -8.73 -21.21
C GLY A 31 -0.48 -7.26 -21.52
N GLN A 32 -1.66 -6.99 -22.08
CA GLN A 32 -2.06 -5.63 -22.49
C GLN A 32 -2.75 -4.90 -21.33
N PRO A 33 -2.72 -3.54 -21.29
CA PRO A 33 -3.50 -2.79 -20.31
C PRO A 33 -4.98 -3.17 -20.40
N LEU A 34 -5.59 -3.45 -19.24
CA LEU A 34 -7.01 -3.73 -19.14
C LEU A 34 -7.79 -2.45 -19.43
N ARG A 35 -8.63 -2.49 -20.46
CA ARG A 35 -9.44 -1.37 -20.95
C ARG A 35 -10.92 -1.66 -20.78
N GLY A 36 -11.69 -0.64 -20.41
CA GLY A 36 -13.14 -0.77 -20.27
C GLY A 36 -13.78 0.32 -19.41
N HIS A 37 -13.00 1.03 -18.59
CA HIS A 37 -13.45 2.24 -17.91
C HIS A 37 -13.44 3.44 -18.86
N GLY A 38 -14.42 4.32 -18.68
CA GLY A 38 -14.53 5.60 -19.39
C GLY A 38 -13.89 6.78 -18.64
N GLY A 39 -13.36 6.54 -17.44
CA GLY A 39 -12.76 7.54 -16.57
C GLY A 39 -11.53 7.01 -15.83
N ILE A 40 -10.94 7.89 -15.01
CA ILE A 40 -9.76 7.58 -14.19
C ILE A 40 -10.04 6.36 -13.33
N VAL A 41 -9.14 5.38 -13.32
CA VAL A 41 -9.25 4.26 -12.40
C VAL A 41 -8.59 4.69 -11.09
N THR A 42 -9.39 4.78 -10.04
CA THR A 42 -9.01 5.33 -8.74
C THR A 42 -8.56 4.23 -7.78
N SER A 43 -9.13 3.03 -7.92
CA SER A 43 -8.89 1.91 -7.01
C SER A 43 -8.92 0.57 -7.72
N VAL A 44 -8.08 -0.35 -7.24
CA VAL A 44 -8.03 -1.75 -7.66
C VAL A 44 -7.83 -2.63 -6.43
N ALA A 45 -8.40 -3.83 -6.46
CA ALA A 45 -8.22 -4.84 -5.41
C ALA A 45 -8.25 -6.24 -6.02
N PHE A 46 -7.39 -7.15 -5.55
CA PHE A 46 -7.47 -8.57 -5.90
C PHE A 46 -8.47 -9.29 -5.01
N SER A 47 -9.13 -10.32 -5.53
CA SER A 47 -9.87 -11.26 -4.71
C SER A 47 -8.91 -12.09 -3.84
N PRO A 48 -9.37 -12.64 -2.69
CA PRO A 48 -8.51 -13.43 -1.79
C PRO A 48 -7.89 -14.67 -2.44
N ASP A 49 -8.58 -15.27 -3.41
CA ASP A 49 -8.09 -16.39 -4.21
C ASP A 49 -7.20 -15.96 -5.39
N GLY A 50 -6.98 -14.65 -5.58
CA GLY A 50 -6.19 -14.04 -6.65
C GLY A 50 -6.72 -14.25 -8.07
N THR A 51 -7.92 -14.83 -8.24
CA THR A 51 -8.44 -15.14 -9.58
C THR A 51 -9.13 -13.95 -10.24
N LEU A 52 -9.59 -12.99 -9.44
CA LEU A 52 -10.29 -11.79 -9.88
C LEU A 52 -9.55 -10.52 -9.45
N LEU A 53 -9.73 -9.48 -10.25
CA LEU A 53 -9.39 -8.11 -9.92
C LEU A 53 -10.67 -7.28 -9.99
N ALA A 54 -10.93 -6.44 -8.99
CA ALA A 54 -11.95 -5.40 -9.03
C ALA A 54 -11.30 -4.04 -9.29
N SER A 55 -12.02 -3.16 -9.97
CA SER A 55 -11.62 -1.77 -10.16
C SER A 55 -12.78 -0.81 -10.00
N GLY A 56 -12.55 0.31 -9.33
CA GLY A 56 -13.46 1.45 -9.25
C GLY A 56 -12.91 2.64 -10.04
N SER A 57 -13.80 3.47 -10.57
CA SER A 57 -13.42 4.58 -11.43
C SER A 57 -14.29 5.83 -11.24
N SER A 58 -13.78 6.96 -11.74
CA SER A 58 -14.51 8.23 -11.87
C SER A 58 -15.66 8.18 -12.89
N ASP A 59 -15.77 7.11 -13.68
CA ASP A 59 -16.96 6.83 -14.50
C ASP A 59 -18.15 6.27 -13.70
N GLN A 60 -18.04 6.21 -12.36
CA GLN A 60 -19.06 5.74 -11.42
C GLN A 60 -19.27 4.22 -11.45
N LEU A 61 -18.51 3.49 -12.27
CA LEU A 61 -18.64 2.05 -12.44
C LEU A 61 -17.62 1.28 -11.63
N ILE A 62 -17.96 0.02 -11.38
CA ILE A 62 -17.04 -0.98 -10.85
C ILE A 62 -16.94 -2.13 -11.85
N CYS A 63 -15.73 -2.46 -12.28
CA CYS A 63 -15.49 -3.59 -13.18
C CYS A 63 -14.83 -4.76 -12.43
N LEU A 64 -15.12 -5.99 -12.89
CA LEU A 64 -14.39 -7.19 -12.51
C LEU A 64 -13.63 -7.72 -13.70
N TRP A 65 -12.42 -8.20 -13.44
CA TRP A 65 -11.51 -8.75 -14.44
C TRP A 65 -11.07 -10.13 -14.01
N SER A 66 -11.00 -11.05 -14.96
CA SER A 66 -10.31 -12.33 -14.76
C SER A 66 -8.82 -12.09 -14.85
N VAL A 67 -8.06 -12.46 -13.81
CA VAL A 67 -6.61 -12.26 -13.78
C VAL A 67 -5.91 -13.17 -14.81
N GLN A 68 -6.44 -14.38 -15.00
CA GLN A 68 -5.90 -15.37 -15.93
C GLN A 68 -6.13 -14.99 -17.40
N SER A 69 -7.36 -14.63 -17.76
CA SER A 69 -7.68 -14.30 -19.16
C SER A 69 -7.44 -12.83 -19.49
N GLN A 70 -7.28 -11.97 -18.49
CA GLN A 70 -7.16 -10.51 -18.63
C GLN A 70 -8.37 -9.87 -19.32
N GLU A 71 -9.55 -10.46 -19.15
CA GLU A 71 -10.79 -9.98 -19.74
C GLU A 71 -11.78 -9.53 -18.66
N ARG A 72 -12.63 -8.56 -19.01
CA ARG A 72 -13.71 -8.13 -18.14
C ARG A 72 -14.70 -9.28 -17.93
N LYS A 73 -14.93 -9.65 -16.68
CA LYS A 73 -15.90 -10.66 -16.29
C LYS A 73 -17.27 -9.99 -16.17
N GLY A 74 -18.16 -10.26 -17.13
CA GLY A 74 -19.55 -9.76 -17.16
C GLY A 74 -19.69 -8.25 -17.31
N TYR A 75 -20.89 -7.73 -17.00
CA TYR A 75 -21.17 -6.30 -17.02
C TYR A 75 -20.63 -5.59 -15.78
N PRO A 76 -20.30 -4.28 -15.88
CA PRO A 76 -19.94 -3.46 -14.72
C PRO A 76 -21.08 -3.39 -13.70
N PHE A 77 -20.74 -3.16 -12.43
CA PHE A 77 -21.73 -2.83 -11.41
C PHE A 77 -22.10 -1.36 -11.50
N GLU A 78 -23.41 -1.11 -11.52
CA GLU A 78 -24.01 0.22 -11.61
C GLU A 78 -24.78 0.51 -10.32
N GLY A 79 -24.73 1.76 -9.86
CA GLY A 79 -25.52 2.24 -8.73
C GLY A 79 -24.93 3.42 -7.98
N HIS A 80 -23.60 3.57 -7.97
CA HIS A 80 -23.00 4.82 -7.50
C HIS A 80 -23.34 5.97 -8.45
N THR A 81 -23.53 7.17 -7.90
CA THR A 81 -23.89 8.37 -8.69
C THR A 81 -22.74 9.35 -8.85
N ASP A 82 -21.57 9.00 -8.32
CA ASP A 82 -20.32 9.74 -8.44
C ASP A 82 -19.14 8.75 -8.36
N THR A 83 -17.92 9.27 -8.55
CA THR A 83 -16.64 8.58 -8.56
C THR A 83 -16.56 7.52 -7.48
N VAL A 84 -16.28 6.28 -7.87
CA VAL A 84 -15.93 5.21 -6.92
C VAL A 84 -14.50 5.47 -6.47
N GLN A 85 -14.28 5.71 -5.19
CA GLN A 85 -12.97 6.06 -4.64
C GLN A 85 -12.17 4.84 -4.19
N SER A 86 -12.86 3.81 -3.70
CA SER A 86 -12.22 2.62 -3.15
C SER A 86 -13.09 1.38 -3.39
N VAL A 87 -12.45 0.26 -3.71
CA VAL A 87 -13.07 -1.06 -3.82
C VAL A 87 -12.28 -2.08 -3.03
N THR A 88 -12.96 -3.04 -2.40
CA THR A 88 -12.31 -4.11 -1.64
C THR A 88 -13.15 -5.38 -1.61
N PHE A 89 -12.51 -6.54 -1.64
CA PHE A 89 -13.19 -7.83 -1.48
C PHE A 89 -13.33 -8.17 0.00
N SER A 90 -14.44 -8.82 0.34
CA SER A 90 -14.56 -9.53 1.61
C SER A 90 -13.52 -10.67 1.71
N PRO A 91 -13.12 -11.08 2.92
CA PRO A 91 -12.15 -12.17 3.11
C PRO A 91 -12.58 -13.51 2.50
N THR A 92 -13.90 -13.74 2.38
CA THR A 92 -14.46 -14.94 1.73
C THR A 92 -14.47 -14.85 0.20
N GLY A 93 -14.24 -13.66 -0.36
CA GLY A 93 -14.34 -13.39 -1.79
C GLY A 93 -15.77 -13.41 -2.34
N MET A 94 -16.80 -13.46 -1.47
CA MET A 94 -18.21 -13.53 -1.90
C MET A 94 -18.84 -12.15 -2.10
N LEU A 95 -18.43 -11.18 -1.30
CA LEU A 95 -18.86 -9.79 -1.39
C LEU A 95 -17.74 -8.88 -1.87
N LEU A 96 -18.13 -7.81 -2.56
CA LEU A 96 -17.30 -6.64 -2.84
C LEU A 96 -17.92 -5.43 -2.13
N ALA A 97 -17.11 -4.57 -1.54
CA ALA A 97 -17.53 -3.26 -1.04
C ALA A 97 -16.94 -2.15 -1.90
N SER A 98 -17.69 -1.06 -2.05
CA SER A 98 -17.23 0.14 -2.75
C SER A 98 -17.63 1.40 -2.00
N ALA A 99 -16.70 2.36 -1.91
CA ALA A 99 -16.90 3.70 -1.37
C ALA A 99 -16.86 4.74 -2.49
N SER A 100 -17.65 5.79 -2.39
CA SER A 100 -17.82 6.78 -3.46
C SER A 100 -17.90 8.23 -2.97
N SER A 101 -17.61 9.13 -3.92
CA SER A 101 -17.90 10.56 -3.82
C SER A 101 -19.39 10.89 -3.72
N ASP A 102 -20.30 9.91 -3.86
CA ASP A 102 -21.73 10.09 -3.59
C ASP A 102 -22.10 9.99 -2.10
N HIS A 103 -21.08 9.95 -1.23
CA HIS A 103 -21.16 9.87 0.24
C HIS A 103 -21.69 8.52 0.74
N THR A 104 -21.80 7.51 -0.13
CA THR A 104 -22.30 6.19 0.24
C THR A 104 -21.25 5.10 0.08
N ILE A 105 -21.53 3.98 0.74
CA ILE A 105 -20.85 2.71 0.51
C ILE A 105 -21.88 1.73 -0.03
N ARG A 106 -21.47 0.87 -0.96
CA ARG A 106 -22.33 -0.21 -1.48
C ARG A 106 -21.65 -1.56 -1.29
N LEU A 107 -22.46 -2.57 -1.01
CA LEU A 107 -22.06 -3.97 -0.99
C LEU A 107 -22.63 -4.67 -2.21
N TRP A 108 -21.85 -5.56 -2.82
CA TRP A 108 -22.19 -6.29 -4.03
C TRP A 108 -21.99 -7.78 -3.81
N ASP A 109 -23.01 -8.57 -4.09
CA ASP A 109 -22.90 -10.02 -4.09
C ASP A 109 -22.36 -10.49 -5.43
N LEU A 110 -21.18 -11.11 -5.42
CA LEU A 110 -20.44 -11.46 -6.64
C LEU A 110 -21.06 -12.64 -7.38
N LYS A 111 -21.85 -13.48 -6.69
CA LYS A 111 -22.53 -14.64 -7.27
C LYS A 111 -23.73 -14.22 -8.11
N SER A 112 -24.60 -13.39 -7.54
CA SER A 112 -25.82 -12.86 -8.18
C SER A 112 -25.55 -11.62 -9.04
N ARG A 113 -24.40 -10.97 -8.82
CA ARG A 113 -24.00 -9.69 -9.42
C ARG A 113 -24.97 -8.54 -9.15
N ARG A 114 -25.46 -8.45 -7.92
CA ARG A 114 -26.42 -7.42 -7.51
C ARG A 114 -25.94 -6.70 -6.26
N ALA A 115 -26.42 -5.47 -6.08
CA ALA A 115 -26.26 -4.77 -4.81
C ALA A 115 -26.96 -5.56 -3.69
N VAL A 116 -26.32 -5.61 -2.52
CA VAL A 116 -26.86 -6.20 -1.31
C VAL A 116 -27.50 -5.09 -0.50
N GLY A 117 -28.83 -5.04 -0.51
CA GLY A 117 -29.60 -4.04 0.24
C GLY A 117 -29.44 -2.62 -0.31
N GLU A 118 -29.70 -1.64 0.56
CA GLU A 118 -29.61 -0.21 0.25
C GLU A 118 -28.18 0.31 0.46
N PRO A 119 -27.81 1.45 -0.17
CA PRO A 119 -26.51 2.08 0.10
C PRO A 119 -26.35 2.41 1.58
N LEU A 120 -25.17 2.13 2.13
CA LEU A 120 -24.82 2.50 3.50
C LEU A 120 -24.64 4.02 3.56
N ARG A 121 -25.49 4.67 4.36
CA ARG A 121 -25.51 6.13 4.55
C ARG A 121 -25.19 6.46 6.00
N GLY A 122 -24.30 7.43 6.19
CA GLY A 122 -23.87 7.88 7.53
C GLY A 122 -22.74 8.90 7.47
N HIS A 123 -21.91 8.86 6.43
CA HIS A 123 -20.94 9.91 6.16
C HIS A 123 -21.61 11.17 5.61
N GLY A 124 -21.09 12.32 6.03
CA GLY A 124 -21.55 13.65 5.60
C GLY A 124 -20.90 14.15 4.31
N ASP A 125 -19.85 13.47 3.84
CA ASP A 125 -19.00 13.88 2.72
C ASP A 125 -18.42 12.62 2.01
N ILE A 126 -17.62 12.82 0.96
CA ILE A 126 -16.97 11.80 0.14
C ILE A 126 -16.37 10.67 0.99
N VAL A 127 -16.73 9.43 0.67
CA VAL A 127 -16.13 8.25 1.31
C VAL A 127 -14.90 7.85 0.50
N THR A 128 -13.73 7.94 1.11
CA THR A 128 -12.42 7.79 0.43
C THR A 128 -11.89 6.39 0.47
N SER A 129 -12.22 5.63 1.52
CA SER A 129 -11.60 4.36 1.82
C SER A 129 -12.59 3.42 2.47
N VAL A 130 -12.50 2.14 2.13
CA VAL A 130 -13.30 1.07 2.73
C VAL A 130 -12.44 -0.18 2.92
N ALA A 131 -12.62 -0.87 4.06
CA ALA A 131 -11.90 -2.09 4.39
C ALA A 131 -12.82 -3.07 5.15
N PHE A 132 -12.78 -4.36 4.82
CA PHE A 132 -13.41 -5.39 5.65
C PHE A 132 -12.54 -5.77 6.84
N SER A 133 -13.16 -6.15 7.95
CA SER A 133 -12.47 -6.87 9.02
C SER A 133 -12.00 -8.24 8.52
N PRO A 134 -10.96 -8.84 9.13
CA PRO A 134 -10.46 -10.16 8.73
C PRO A 134 -11.50 -11.29 8.81
N ASP A 135 -12.47 -11.17 9.72
CA ASP A 135 -13.59 -12.12 9.84
C ASP A 135 -14.77 -11.80 8.91
N GLY A 136 -14.71 -10.70 8.16
CA GLY A 136 -15.71 -10.27 7.18
C GLY A 136 -17.00 -9.72 7.79
N LYS A 137 -17.13 -9.64 9.11
CA LYS A 137 -18.38 -9.21 9.77
C LYS A 137 -18.54 -7.71 9.82
N LEU A 138 -17.41 -6.98 9.88
CA LEU A 138 -17.39 -5.53 9.91
C LEU A 138 -16.82 -4.96 8.62
N LEU A 139 -17.28 -3.76 8.31
CA LEU A 139 -16.70 -2.88 7.32
C LEU A 139 -16.29 -1.58 8.03
N ALA A 140 -15.12 -1.06 7.73
CA ALA A 140 -14.69 0.28 8.13
C ALA A 140 -14.68 1.20 6.92
N SER A 141 -15.04 2.46 7.12
CA SER A 141 -14.94 3.49 6.09
C SER A 141 -14.39 4.81 6.63
N GLY A 142 -13.55 5.47 5.84
CA GLY A 142 -13.04 6.81 6.10
C GLY A 142 -13.63 7.83 5.11
N SER A 143 -13.76 9.09 5.54
CA SER A 143 -14.39 10.15 4.74
C SER A 143 -13.71 11.52 4.88
N TRP A 144 -14.03 12.40 3.93
CA TRP A 144 -13.75 13.84 3.96
C TRP A 144 -14.43 14.57 5.11
N ASP A 145 -15.48 13.97 5.69
CA ASP A 145 -16.13 14.47 6.90
C ASP A 145 -15.27 14.30 8.18
N LYS A 146 -14.05 13.76 8.03
CA LYS A 146 -13.02 13.59 9.07
C LYS A 146 -13.35 12.48 10.06
N THR A 147 -14.35 11.66 9.78
CA THR A 147 -14.78 10.57 10.64
C THR A 147 -14.48 9.20 10.03
N ILE A 148 -14.52 8.18 10.88
CA ILE A 148 -14.54 6.78 10.47
C ILE A 148 -15.86 6.17 10.92
N CYS A 149 -16.51 5.39 10.06
CA CYS A 149 -17.69 4.60 10.44
C CYS A 149 -17.36 3.10 10.43
N LEU A 150 -17.95 2.36 11.38
CA LEU A 150 -17.96 0.89 11.38
C LEU A 150 -19.38 0.40 11.06
N TRP A 151 -19.49 -0.60 10.19
CA TRP A 151 -20.75 -1.13 9.69
C TRP A 151 -20.81 -2.64 9.91
N ASP A 152 -21.95 -3.15 10.37
CA ASP A 152 -22.19 -4.59 10.42
C ASP A 152 -22.69 -5.09 9.05
N VAL A 153 -21.95 -6.00 8.43
CA VAL A 153 -22.17 -6.47 7.05
C VAL A 153 -23.42 -7.34 6.91
N HIS A 154 -23.81 -8.08 7.96
CA HIS A 154 -24.85 -9.11 7.90
C HIS A 154 -26.19 -8.72 8.55
N THR A 155 -26.29 -7.55 9.17
CA THR A 155 -27.57 -7.08 9.74
C THR A 155 -28.48 -6.53 8.66
N GLN A 156 -29.75 -6.92 8.67
CA GLN A 156 -30.77 -6.50 7.70
C GLN A 156 -30.93 -4.98 7.58
N SER A 157 -30.57 -4.22 8.62
CA SER A 157 -30.65 -2.76 8.61
C SER A 157 -29.44 -2.08 7.97
N GLN A 158 -28.30 -2.77 7.80
CA GLN A 158 -27.09 -2.22 7.19
C GLN A 158 -26.73 -0.81 7.70
N ARG A 159 -26.87 -0.60 9.02
CA ARG A 159 -26.62 0.69 9.68
C ARG A 159 -25.21 0.72 10.24
N ALA A 160 -24.70 1.93 10.46
CA ALA A 160 -23.51 2.11 11.27
C ALA A 160 -23.73 1.43 12.64
N LYS A 161 -22.73 0.66 13.07
CA LYS A 161 -22.75 -0.11 14.31
C LYS A 161 -22.84 0.78 15.54
N ALA A 162 -22.26 1.98 15.46
CA ALA A 162 -22.37 3.03 16.46
C ALA A 162 -22.14 4.41 15.83
N GLU A 163 -22.00 5.43 16.68
CA GLU A 163 -21.59 6.78 16.28
C GLU A 163 -20.23 6.76 15.56
N PRO A 164 -20.02 7.67 14.58
CA PRO A 164 -18.74 7.78 13.89
C PRO A 164 -17.58 8.05 14.85
N LEU A 165 -16.46 7.36 14.62
CA LEU A 165 -15.21 7.58 15.34
C LEU A 165 -14.65 8.95 14.97
N ARG A 166 -14.40 9.78 15.98
CA ARG A 166 -13.89 11.16 15.86
C ARG A 166 -12.55 11.28 16.55
N GLY A 167 -11.60 11.95 15.89
CA GLY A 167 -10.26 12.19 16.42
C GLY A 167 -9.36 12.89 15.42
N HIS A 168 -9.57 12.65 14.13
CA HIS A 168 -8.90 13.39 13.07
C HIS A 168 -9.45 14.81 12.91
N SER A 169 -8.56 15.75 12.58
CA SER A 169 -8.89 17.15 12.28
C SER A 169 -8.95 17.45 10.78
N GLY A 170 -8.52 16.50 9.96
CA GLY A 170 -8.55 16.52 8.49
C GLY A 170 -9.17 15.26 7.91
N THR A 171 -9.36 15.27 6.58
CA THR A 171 -9.91 14.16 5.80
C THR A 171 -9.24 12.83 6.14
N VAL A 172 -10.03 11.80 6.43
CA VAL A 172 -9.52 10.43 6.54
C VAL A 172 -9.30 9.90 5.12
N SER A 173 -8.09 9.52 4.79
CA SER A 173 -7.69 9.10 3.43
C SER A 173 -7.65 7.59 3.27
N CYS A 174 -7.36 6.86 4.35
CA CYS A 174 -7.21 5.41 4.35
C CYS A 174 -7.59 4.82 5.71
N VAL A 175 -8.13 3.59 5.67
CA VAL A 175 -8.39 2.77 6.86
C VAL A 175 -7.89 1.34 6.61
N ALA A 176 -7.39 0.69 7.67
CA ALA A 176 -6.97 -0.71 7.61
C ALA A 176 -7.22 -1.42 8.94
N PHE A 177 -7.75 -2.63 8.89
CA PHE A 177 -7.82 -3.50 10.07
C PHE A 177 -6.48 -4.19 10.31
N SER A 178 -6.16 -4.40 11.59
CA SER A 178 -5.14 -5.34 12.02
C SER A 178 -5.54 -6.78 11.65
N PRO A 179 -4.57 -7.71 11.47
CA PRO A 179 -4.87 -9.09 11.04
C PRO A 179 -5.73 -9.88 12.02
N ASP A 180 -5.70 -9.56 13.31
CA ASP A 180 -6.56 -10.18 14.33
C ASP A 180 -7.93 -9.49 14.47
N GLY A 181 -8.13 -8.36 13.76
CA GLY A 181 -9.36 -7.59 13.74
C GLY A 181 -9.63 -6.79 15.02
N THR A 182 -8.68 -6.72 15.96
CA THR A 182 -8.88 -6.02 17.24
C THR A 182 -8.66 -4.52 17.14
N LEU A 183 -7.74 -4.11 16.26
CA LEU A 183 -7.41 -2.72 15.99
C LEU A 183 -7.81 -2.30 14.56
N LEU A 184 -8.13 -1.03 14.43
CA LEU A 184 -8.25 -0.31 13.17
C LEU A 184 -7.23 0.84 13.16
N ALA A 185 -6.52 1.03 12.04
CA ALA A 185 -5.69 2.20 11.78
C ALA A 185 -6.38 3.12 10.78
N SER A 186 -6.24 4.44 10.96
CA SER A 186 -6.70 5.44 9.99
C SER A 186 -5.61 6.49 9.74
N GLY A 187 -5.31 6.76 8.47
CA GLY A 187 -4.44 7.85 8.04
C GLY A 187 -5.24 9.06 7.58
N SER A 188 -4.71 10.27 7.80
CA SER A 188 -5.43 11.51 7.50
C SER A 188 -4.56 12.60 6.90
N TRP A 189 -5.23 13.56 6.27
CA TRP A 189 -4.68 14.82 5.79
C TRP A 189 -4.22 15.75 6.91
N ASP A 190 -4.62 15.48 8.17
CA ASP A 190 -4.02 16.12 9.34
C ASP A 190 -2.61 15.62 9.67
N LYS A 191 -2.03 14.78 8.82
CA LYS A 191 -0.66 14.25 8.89
C LYS A 191 -0.45 13.23 10.01
N THR A 192 -1.54 12.78 10.63
CA THR A 192 -1.49 11.81 11.72
C THR A 192 -2.07 10.47 11.29
N ILE A 193 -1.73 9.46 12.09
CA ILE A 193 -2.41 8.17 12.06
C ILE A 193 -3.09 7.99 13.42
N CYS A 194 -4.37 7.68 13.42
CA CYS A 194 -5.08 7.28 14.63
C CYS A 194 -5.27 5.77 14.66
N MET A 195 -5.30 5.22 15.87
CA MET A 195 -5.51 3.81 16.14
C MET A 195 -6.76 3.68 16.99
N TRP A 196 -7.57 2.67 16.70
CA TRP A 196 -8.89 2.50 17.32
C TRP A 196 -9.06 1.05 17.75
N ASP A 197 -9.61 0.87 18.94
CA ASP A 197 -10.04 -0.45 19.41
C ASP A 197 -11.43 -0.72 18.83
N VAL A 198 -11.55 -1.81 18.08
CA VAL A 198 -12.75 -2.11 17.29
C VAL A 198 -13.96 -2.47 18.18
N TRP A 199 -13.70 -3.01 19.38
CA TRP A 199 -14.75 -3.46 20.29
C TRP A 199 -15.33 -2.31 21.10
N SER A 200 -14.46 -1.53 21.74
CA SER A 200 -14.82 -0.35 22.52
C SER A 200 -15.17 0.87 21.66
N GLN A 201 -14.71 0.89 20.40
CA GLN A 201 -14.91 2.00 19.46
C GLN A 201 -14.32 3.31 19.99
N THR A 202 -13.13 3.20 20.59
CA THR A 202 -12.40 4.34 21.15
C THR A 202 -10.98 4.40 20.59
N ALA A 203 -10.40 5.60 20.61
CA ALA A 203 -9.00 5.80 20.21
C ALA A 203 -8.06 5.10 21.20
N VAL A 204 -7.01 4.48 20.65
CA VAL A 204 -5.98 3.77 21.39
C VAL A 204 -4.72 4.61 21.39
N GLY A 205 -4.36 5.14 22.56
CA GLY A 205 -3.21 6.01 22.72
C GLY A 205 -3.38 7.37 22.03
N ALA A 206 -2.26 8.09 21.89
CA ALA A 206 -2.21 9.35 21.15
C ALA A 206 -2.05 9.09 19.64
N PRO A 207 -2.50 10.02 18.78
CA PRO A 207 -2.22 9.96 17.35
C PRO A 207 -0.72 9.85 17.08
N LEU A 208 -0.35 9.07 16.07
CA LEU A 208 1.03 8.90 15.63
C LEU A 208 1.44 10.10 14.77
N THR A 209 2.41 10.87 15.25
CA THR A 209 2.85 12.13 14.64
C THR A 209 4.31 12.05 14.22
N SER A 210 4.58 11.86 12.94
CA SER A 210 5.93 12.00 12.35
C SER A 210 5.91 12.46 10.91
N HIS A 211 4.81 12.19 10.18
CA HIS A 211 4.62 12.70 8.83
C HIS A 211 4.52 14.23 8.81
N GLY A 212 5.21 14.84 7.84
CA GLY A 212 5.15 16.27 7.53
C GLY A 212 4.02 16.62 6.54
N GLY A 213 3.45 15.61 5.90
CA GLY A 213 2.40 15.71 4.88
C GLY A 213 1.21 14.78 5.14
N ALA A 214 0.20 14.86 4.28
CA ALA A 214 -0.99 14.02 4.38
C ALA A 214 -0.63 12.54 4.27
N VAL A 215 -1.09 11.73 5.22
CA VAL A 215 -0.95 10.27 5.15
C VAL A 215 -1.90 9.77 4.06
N SER A 216 -1.40 8.98 3.12
CA SER A 216 -2.16 8.50 1.95
C SER A 216 -2.49 7.02 2.02
N SER A 217 -1.72 6.24 2.77
CA SER A 217 -1.93 4.80 2.93
C SER A 217 -1.41 4.31 4.28
N VAL A 218 -2.09 3.32 4.84
CA VAL A 218 -1.66 2.57 6.03
C VAL A 218 -1.86 1.07 5.79
N ALA A 219 -0.97 0.23 6.30
CA ALA A 219 -1.10 -1.22 6.21
C ALA A 219 -0.41 -1.91 7.39
N PHE A 220 -1.07 -2.90 7.99
CA PHE A 220 -0.44 -3.74 9.02
C PHE A 220 0.43 -4.82 8.39
N SER A 221 1.48 -5.23 9.10
CA SER A 221 2.19 -6.48 8.81
C SER A 221 1.27 -7.68 9.04
N PRO A 222 1.50 -8.83 8.38
CA PRO A 222 0.68 -10.03 8.56
C PRO A 222 0.63 -10.55 10.01
N ASP A 223 1.67 -10.30 10.81
CA ASP A 223 1.71 -10.66 12.23
C ASP A 223 1.14 -9.58 13.17
N GLY A 224 0.70 -8.44 12.61
CA GLY A 224 0.09 -7.33 13.32
C GLY A 224 1.04 -6.50 14.17
N LYS A 225 2.35 -6.81 14.20
CA LYS A 225 3.32 -6.13 15.07
C LYS A 225 3.82 -4.80 14.52
N LEU A 226 3.74 -4.62 13.20
CA LEU A 226 4.13 -3.38 12.54
C LEU A 226 2.94 -2.77 11.82
N LEU A 227 2.90 -1.46 11.80
CA LEU A 227 2.10 -0.67 10.88
C LEU A 227 3.06 0.06 9.94
N ALA A 228 2.78 0.06 8.64
CA ALA A 228 3.45 0.90 7.66
C ALA A 228 2.54 2.05 7.26
N SER A 229 3.11 3.23 7.04
CA SER A 229 2.38 4.40 6.54
C SER A 229 3.15 5.12 5.45
N GLY A 230 2.44 5.51 4.39
CA GLY A 230 2.98 6.34 3.30
C GLY A 230 2.33 7.72 3.31
N SER A 231 3.09 8.75 2.94
CA SER A 231 2.64 10.14 2.96
C SER A 231 3.08 10.93 1.74
N VAL A 232 2.39 12.04 1.49
CA VAL A 232 2.72 13.05 0.49
C VAL A 232 4.05 13.78 0.81
N ASP A 233 4.59 13.61 2.02
CA ASP A 233 5.93 14.09 2.38
C ASP A 233 7.08 13.25 1.80
N ASN A 234 6.78 12.26 0.94
CA ASN A 234 7.73 11.34 0.30
C ASN A 234 8.41 10.34 1.24
N ASN A 235 7.92 10.18 2.47
CA ASN A 235 8.45 9.19 3.42
C ASN A 235 7.48 8.05 3.66
N ILE A 236 8.07 6.90 3.99
CA ILE A 236 7.38 5.76 4.59
C ILE A 236 7.90 5.59 6.02
N TYR A 237 6.98 5.49 6.99
CA TYR A 237 7.31 5.13 8.37
C TYR A 237 6.78 3.74 8.71
N LEU A 238 7.53 3.05 9.55
CA LEU A 238 7.08 1.85 10.25
C LEU A 238 6.81 2.20 11.71
N TRP A 239 5.81 1.57 12.32
CA TRP A 239 5.40 1.82 13.70
C TRP A 239 5.28 0.49 14.42
N ASP A 240 5.89 0.37 15.61
CA ASP A 240 5.73 -0.80 16.45
C ASP A 240 4.37 -0.77 17.15
N VAL A 241 3.55 -1.77 16.84
CA VAL A 241 2.24 -1.99 17.45
C VAL A 241 2.44 -2.91 18.66
N GLN A 242 2.79 -2.33 19.80
CA GLN A 242 2.95 -3.08 21.05
C GLN A 242 1.63 -3.17 21.83
N LEU A 243 0.89 -4.26 21.63
CA LEU A 243 -0.25 -4.60 22.49
C LEU A 243 0.25 -5.22 23.81
N GLN A 244 0.72 -4.41 24.77
CA GLN A 244 0.88 -4.91 26.14
C GLN A 244 -0.48 -4.98 26.82
N ARG A 245 -0.81 -6.14 27.40
CA ARG A 245 -2.11 -6.44 28.07
C ARG A 245 -2.48 -5.47 29.21
N THR A 246 -1.57 -4.60 29.64
CA THR A 246 -1.77 -3.60 30.71
C THR A 246 -1.60 -2.16 30.23
N ARG A 247 -1.12 -1.92 29.01
CA ARG A 247 -0.93 -0.58 28.43
C ARG A 247 -0.99 -0.71 26.90
N GLN A 248 -2.11 -0.32 26.31
CA GLN A 248 -2.22 -0.22 24.86
C GLN A 248 -1.42 1.01 24.41
N GLU A 249 -0.12 0.83 24.17
CA GLU A 249 0.78 1.90 23.72
C GLU A 249 1.42 1.54 22.38
N ILE A 250 1.35 2.47 21.44
CA ILE A 250 1.94 2.33 20.12
C ILE A 250 3.09 3.32 20.06
N THR A 251 4.30 2.81 19.90
CA THR A 251 5.50 3.62 19.88
C THR A 251 5.96 3.80 18.45
N PRO A 252 6.19 5.04 18.00
CA PRO A 252 6.90 5.28 16.76
C PRO A 252 8.28 4.65 16.85
N THR A 253 8.60 3.75 15.92
CA THR A 253 9.99 3.38 15.68
C THR A 253 10.39 3.93 14.35
N THR A 254 11.21 4.98 14.36
CA THR A 254 11.58 5.75 13.18
C THR A 254 12.57 4.98 12.30
N HIS A 255 12.17 3.83 11.77
CA HIS A 255 12.81 3.22 10.61
C HIS A 255 12.26 3.94 9.38
N CYS A 256 12.83 5.12 9.10
CA CYS A 256 12.49 5.92 7.93
C CYS A 256 13.18 5.31 6.71
N ILE A 257 12.40 4.84 5.74
CA ILE A 257 12.90 4.63 4.38
C ILE A 257 12.38 5.80 3.55
N SER A 258 13.25 6.78 3.32
CA SER A 258 12.98 7.90 2.42
C SER A 258 13.47 7.56 1.02
N PHE A 259 12.60 7.68 0.02
CA PHE A 259 12.99 7.57 -1.38
C PHE A 259 13.02 8.97 -1.98
N GLN A 260 14.22 9.51 -2.19
CA GLN A 260 14.38 10.77 -2.89
C GLN A 260 14.44 10.48 -4.39
N LEU A 261 13.28 10.45 -5.06
CA LEU A 261 13.21 10.45 -6.53
C LEU A 261 13.54 11.85 -7.06
N GLY A 262 14.80 12.23 -6.96
CA GLY A 262 15.39 13.36 -7.69
C GLY A 262 15.97 12.88 -9.03
N PRO A 263 16.13 13.76 -10.03
CA PRO A 263 16.71 13.37 -11.32
C PRO A 263 18.12 12.81 -11.08
N PHE A 264 18.43 11.66 -11.66
CA PHE A 264 19.75 11.05 -11.63
C PHE A 264 20.81 12.12 -11.91
N GLN A 265 21.61 12.48 -10.91
CA GLN A 265 22.83 13.22 -11.16
C GLN A 265 23.87 12.23 -11.68
N ASN A 266 24.36 12.47 -12.90
CA ASN A 266 25.36 11.66 -13.59
C ASN A 266 26.59 11.43 -12.70
N LEU A 267 26.72 10.23 -12.14
CA LEU A 267 27.96 9.76 -11.53
C LEU A 267 28.94 9.40 -12.64
N SER A 268 30.22 9.74 -12.45
CA SER A 268 31.26 9.39 -13.43
C SER A 268 32.14 8.27 -12.90
N LEU A 269 32.43 7.28 -13.76
CA LEU A 269 33.40 6.22 -13.49
C LEU A 269 34.69 6.50 -14.25
N GLN A 270 35.78 6.78 -13.54
CA GLN A 270 37.09 7.01 -14.15
C GLN A 270 38.12 6.09 -13.49
N ASP A 271 38.73 5.19 -14.27
CA ASP A 271 39.70 4.18 -13.81
C ASP A 271 39.21 3.29 -12.63
N GLY A 272 37.89 3.14 -12.52
CA GLY A 272 37.23 2.36 -11.47
C GLY A 272 36.74 3.18 -10.29
N TRP A 273 37.08 4.46 -10.20
CA TRP A 273 36.56 5.33 -9.15
C TRP A 273 35.22 5.92 -9.53
N VAL A 274 34.21 5.70 -8.70
CA VAL A 274 32.92 6.39 -8.78
C VAL A 274 33.07 7.75 -8.11
N LYS A 275 32.79 8.81 -8.86
CA LYS A 275 32.90 10.19 -8.38
C LYS A 275 31.57 10.93 -8.48
N THR A 276 31.37 11.88 -7.56
CA THR A 276 30.29 12.87 -7.65
C THR A 276 30.52 13.83 -8.83
N PRO A 277 29.51 14.60 -9.26
CA PRO A 277 29.70 15.66 -10.26
C PRO A 277 30.72 16.74 -9.84
N SER A 278 30.91 16.95 -8.53
CA SER A 278 31.92 17.85 -7.96
C SER A 278 33.33 17.25 -7.93
N GLY A 279 33.51 15.99 -8.35
CA GLY A 279 34.80 15.32 -8.44
C GLY A 279 35.25 14.59 -7.17
N GLU A 280 34.40 14.50 -6.14
CA GLU A 280 34.70 13.79 -4.90
C GLU A 280 34.65 12.27 -5.12
N ILE A 281 35.59 11.55 -4.52
CA ILE A 281 35.73 10.11 -4.69
C ILE A 281 34.85 9.38 -3.67
N LEU A 282 33.94 8.52 -4.14
CA LEU A 282 33.07 7.74 -3.28
C LEU A 282 33.67 6.37 -2.97
N PHE A 283 33.89 5.54 -3.98
CA PHE A 283 34.48 4.21 -3.83
C PHE A 283 35.04 3.68 -5.16
N TRP A 284 35.85 2.63 -5.09
CA TRP A 284 36.50 2.01 -6.25
C TRP A 284 35.89 0.66 -6.59
N ILE A 285 35.68 0.39 -7.88
CA ILE A 285 35.11 -0.84 -8.42
C ILE A 285 36.19 -1.65 -9.16
N PRO A 286 36.42 -2.92 -8.78
CA PRO A 286 37.31 -3.84 -9.48
C PRO A 286 36.92 -4.07 -10.94
N LEU A 287 37.91 -4.24 -11.81
CA LEU A 287 37.72 -4.32 -13.28
C LEU A 287 36.70 -5.38 -13.71
N ASN A 288 36.67 -6.53 -13.03
CA ASN A 288 35.76 -7.65 -13.30
C ASN A 288 34.30 -7.39 -12.91
N MET A 289 34.01 -6.36 -12.10
CA MET A 289 32.65 -6.00 -11.70
C MET A 289 32.09 -4.82 -12.53
N ARG A 290 32.93 -4.14 -13.32
CA ARG A 290 32.53 -2.93 -14.07
C ARG A 290 31.53 -3.22 -15.19
N THR A 291 31.55 -4.42 -15.77
CA THR A 291 30.67 -4.83 -16.88
C THR A 291 29.24 -5.14 -16.48
N HIS A 292 28.97 -5.36 -15.19
CA HIS A 292 27.64 -5.72 -14.67
C HIS A 292 26.91 -4.56 -13.99
N LEU A 293 27.61 -3.44 -13.77
CA LEU A 293 27.08 -2.26 -13.08
C LEU A 293 26.68 -1.14 -14.05
N TYR A 294 27.06 -1.22 -15.32
CA TYR A 294 26.69 -0.25 -16.34
C TYR A 294 25.49 -0.75 -17.15
N ASP A 295 24.30 -0.53 -16.62
CA ASP A 295 23.10 -0.26 -17.41
C ASP A 295 22.52 1.05 -16.88
N GLU A 296 22.22 1.99 -17.77
CA GLU A 296 21.69 3.33 -17.44
C GLU A 296 20.29 3.27 -16.77
N ARG A 297 19.77 2.07 -16.54
CA ARG A 297 18.48 1.79 -15.90
C ARG A 297 18.56 0.88 -14.68
N LEU A 298 19.76 0.54 -14.18
CA LEU A 298 19.89 -0.43 -13.09
C LEU A 298 19.59 0.19 -11.72
N VAL A 299 18.35 0.04 -11.26
CA VAL A 299 17.97 0.18 -9.85
C VAL A 299 18.16 -1.19 -9.19
N GLY A 300 19.09 -1.31 -8.25
CA GLY A 300 19.21 -2.52 -7.43
C GLY A 300 17.98 -2.68 -6.53
N VAL A 301 17.27 -3.80 -6.64
CA VAL A 301 16.14 -4.16 -5.76
C VAL A 301 16.54 -5.36 -4.91
N PHE A 302 16.42 -5.23 -3.58
CA PHE A 302 16.71 -6.30 -2.62
C PHE A 302 15.51 -7.26 -2.50
N GLY A 303 15.78 -8.56 -2.58
CA GLY A 303 14.78 -9.63 -2.53
C GLY A 303 14.35 -10.04 -1.11
N GLN A 304 13.28 -10.84 -1.07
CA GLN A 304 12.37 -11.15 0.05
C GLN A 304 12.95 -11.95 1.24
N ASP A 305 14.25 -12.27 1.21
CA ASP A 305 14.91 -13.06 2.25
C ASP A 305 15.97 -12.17 2.90
N MET A 306 15.70 -11.65 4.11
CA MET A 306 16.62 -10.81 4.88
C MET A 306 17.88 -11.56 5.38
N SER A 307 18.71 -12.04 4.46
CA SER A 307 20.13 -12.32 4.72
C SER A 307 20.96 -12.19 3.44
N SER A 308 21.35 -10.96 3.12
CA SER A 308 22.61 -10.72 2.43
C SER A 308 23.22 -9.42 2.94
N ARG A 309 24.01 -9.53 4.02
CA ARG A 309 25.02 -8.52 4.32
C ARG A 309 26.17 -8.73 3.33
N LEU A 310 26.48 -7.73 2.51
CA LEU A 310 27.88 -7.49 2.14
C LEU A 310 28.56 -6.92 3.38
N THR A 311 29.03 -7.80 4.26
CA THR A 311 29.90 -7.38 5.35
C THR A 311 31.30 -7.29 4.77
N PHE A 312 31.78 -6.08 4.51
CA PHE A 312 33.22 -5.88 4.33
C PHE A 312 33.84 -5.91 5.73
N SER A 313 34.61 -6.96 6.01
CA SER A 313 35.51 -6.94 7.16
C SER A 313 36.57 -5.87 6.90
N MET A 314 36.68 -4.90 7.80
CA MET A 314 37.75 -3.89 7.76
C MET A 314 39.11 -4.48 8.19
N GLN A 315 39.15 -5.74 8.65
CA GLN A 315 40.40 -6.42 8.95
C GLN A 315 41.06 -6.92 7.67
N GLY A 316 42.10 -6.21 7.23
CA GLY A 316 42.93 -6.56 6.08
C GLY A 316 42.93 -5.54 4.93
N MET A 317 42.20 -4.42 5.04
CA MET A 317 42.22 -3.35 4.03
C MET A 317 43.39 -2.40 4.26
N ALA A 318 44.17 -2.11 3.21
CA ALA A 318 45.18 -1.06 3.21
C ALA A 318 44.60 0.25 2.67
N PHE A 319 44.78 1.35 3.40
CA PHE A 319 44.32 2.68 3.01
C PHE A 319 45.49 3.57 2.53
N GLY A 320 45.23 4.44 1.56
CA GLY A 320 46.21 5.38 1.02
C GLY A 320 47.28 4.72 0.15
N MET A 321 48.53 5.20 0.24
CA MET A 321 49.64 4.71 -0.60
C MET A 321 50.07 3.26 -0.34
N ASN A 322 49.48 2.58 0.65
CA ASN A 322 49.83 1.22 1.06
C ASN A 322 49.15 0.10 0.24
N TRP A 323 48.56 0.42 -0.92
CA TRP A 323 47.83 -0.52 -1.78
C TRP A 323 48.69 -1.68 -2.31
N ALA A 324 50.02 -1.51 -2.36
CA ALA A 324 50.97 -2.54 -2.80
C ALA A 324 51.03 -3.78 -1.88
N ASN A 325 50.48 -3.69 -0.67
CA ASN A 325 50.43 -4.81 0.29
C ASN A 325 49.29 -5.79 0.02
N CYS A 326 48.40 -5.50 -0.95
CA CYS A 326 47.34 -6.39 -1.38
C CYS A 326 47.87 -7.39 -2.44
N HIS A 327 48.84 -8.24 -2.10
CA HIS A 327 49.26 -9.33 -2.98
C HIS A 327 48.77 -10.67 -2.43
N THR A 328 47.96 -11.36 -3.23
CA THR A 328 47.44 -12.70 -2.96
C THR A 328 48.50 -13.77 -3.22
N SER A 329 48.69 -14.71 -2.30
CA SER A 329 49.15 -16.06 -2.63
C SER A 329 48.04 -17.06 -2.27
N CYS A 330 47.39 -17.62 -3.29
CA CYS A 330 46.64 -18.87 -3.15
C CYS A 330 47.63 -20.03 -3.17
N PRO A 331 47.53 -21.02 -2.27
CA PRO A 331 47.93 -22.38 -2.59
C PRO A 331 46.78 -23.09 -3.31
N LEU A 332 47.17 -23.88 -4.31
CA LEU A 332 46.36 -24.71 -5.21
C LEU A 332 45.41 -25.68 -4.50
#